data_AF-A0A4C1V937-F1
#
_entry.id   AF-A0A4C1V937-F1
#
_cell.length_a   1.000
_cell.length_b   1.000
_cell.length_c   1.000
_cell.angle_alpha   90.00
_cell.angle_beta   90.00
_cell.angle_gamma   90.00
#
_symmetry.space_group_name_H-M   'P 1'
#
loop_
_entity.id
_entity.type
_entity.pdbx_description
1 polymer ?
#
loop_
_entity_poly.entity_id
_entity_poly.type
_entity_poly.pdbx_seq_one_letter_code
_entity_poly.pdbx_strand_id
1 'polypeptide(L)'
;MQQKKALNDTDYYLKDDYPYHVLEKRKMLQEQVKIEQEKGNKAIIKYDKLVVLKHNKTDADHTDNRKRYLSISPQHEKIAKKNTSSTSTQADKKNKTVQSHTTLQRSSSISEGVIKPGMLNF
;
A
#
# COMPACT_ATOMS: atom_id res chain seq x y z
N MET A 1 10.45 2.35 -0.12
CA MET A 1 10.71 2.74 1.29
C MET A 1 9.56 2.25 2.17
N GLN A 2 9.71 1.07 2.75
CA GLN A 2 8.60 0.32 3.35
C GLN A 2 8.18 0.79 4.77
N GLN A 3 8.93 1.69 5.42
CA GLN A 3 8.70 2.05 6.85
C GLN A 3 8.75 3.56 7.14
N LYS A 4 8.17 4.41 6.27
CA LYS A 4 8.16 5.88 6.49
C LYS A 4 7.49 6.30 7.81
N LYS A 5 6.56 5.50 8.33
CA LYS A 5 5.79 5.81 9.55
C LYS A 5 6.57 5.60 10.86
N ALA A 6 7.69 4.88 10.81
CA ALA A 6 8.49 4.60 12.01
C ALA A 6 9.25 5.82 12.54
N LEU A 7 9.37 6.88 11.75
CA LEU A 7 10.14 8.08 12.09
C LEU A 7 9.26 9.24 12.57
N ASN A 8 7.94 9.07 12.59
CA ASN A 8 6.99 10.15 12.89
C ASN A 8 7.15 10.72 14.31
N ASP A 9 7.57 9.89 15.27
CA ASP A 9 7.72 10.27 16.68
C ASP A 9 9.13 10.79 17.02
N THR A 10 9.97 10.99 15.99
CA THR A 10 11.36 11.44 16.15
C THR A 10 11.62 12.70 15.34
N ASP A 11 12.64 13.48 15.74
CA ASP A 11 13.04 14.70 15.02
C ASP A 11 13.83 14.43 13.73
N TYR A 12 14.06 13.17 13.40
CA TYR A 12 14.80 12.78 12.21
C TYR A 12 13.91 12.80 10.98
N TYR A 13 14.49 13.13 9.84
CA TYR A 13 13.80 13.11 8.55
C TYR A 13 14.71 12.50 7.48
N LEU A 14 14.11 11.76 6.54
CA LEU A 14 14.80 11.29 5.35
C LEU A 14 14.59 12.30 4.22
N LYS A 15 15.69 12.74 3.63
CA LYS A 15 15.69 13.47 2.35
C LYS A 15 16.35 12.58 1.30
N ASP A 16 16.00 12.86 0.04
CA ASP A 16 16.72 12.28 -1.08
C ASP A 16 18.14 12.83 -1.13
N ASP A 17 19.09 11.99 -1.52
CA ASP A 17 20.44 12.41 -1.82
C ASP A 17 20.49 13.07 -3.19
N TYR A 18 20.90 14.35 -3.23
CA TYR A 18 20.97 15.13 -4.46
C TYR A 18 22.38 15.67 -4.65
N PRO A 19 22.90 15.71 -5.89
CA PRO A 19 24.21 16.26 -6.16
C PRO A 19 24.25 17.77 -5.89
N TYR A 20 25.44 18.31 -5.60
CA TYR A 20 25.64 19.71 -5.18
C TYR A 20 24.94 20.75 -6.06
N HIS A 21 25.09 20.63 -7.38
CA HIS A 21 24.50 21.56 -8.35
C HIS A 21 22.97 21.59 -8.31
N VAL A 22 22.32 20.49 -7.91
CA VAL A 22 20.86 20.44 -7.72
C VAL A 22 20.47 21.14 -6.42
N LEU A 23 21.25 20.98 -5.35
CA LEU A 23 20.99 21.65 -4.08
C LEU A 23 21.06 23.18 -4.21
N GLU A 24 22.02 23.70 -4.97
CA GLU A 24 22.13 25.13 -5.25
C GLU A 24 20.91 25.65 -6.01
N LYS A 25 20.55 25.00 -7.12
CA LYS A 25 19.32 25.33 -7.87
C LYS A 25 18.07 25.28 -6.99
N ARG A 26 17.94 24.26 -6.13
CA ARG A 26 16.78 24.13 -5.23
C ARG A 26 16.66 25.30 -4.26
N LYS A 27 17.77 25.84 -3.74
CA LYS A 27 17.75 27.03 -2.87
C LYS A 27 17.16 28.23 -3.61
N MET A 28 17.61 28.47 -4.85
CA MET A 28 17.08 29.56 -5.69
C MET A 28 15.59 29.38 -5.99
N LEU A 29 15.18 28.15 -6.36
CA LEU A 29 13.77 27.85 -6.64
C LEU A 29 12.88 27.99 -5.40
N GLN A 30 13.43 27.81 -4.19
CA GLN A 30 12.66 27.94 -2.96
C GLN A 30 12.18 29.37 -2.71
N GLU A 31 12.94 30.37 -3.13
CA GLU A 31 12.50 31.77 -3.09
C GLU A 31 11.34 32.01 -4.06
N GLN A 32 11.43 31.46 -5.27
CA GLN A 32 10.36 31.55 -6.27
C GLN A 32 9.07 30.88 -5.79
N VAL A 33 9.16 29.72 -5.15
CA VAL A 33 8.00 29.03 -4.55
C VAL A 33 7.28 29.93 -3.54
N LYS A 34 8.02 30.62 -2.67
CA LYS A 34 7.40 31.52 -1.67
C LYS A 34 6.61 32.63 -2.36
N ILE A 35 7.19 33.25 -3.38
CA ILE A 35 6.53 34.30 -4.17
C ILE A 35 5.26 33.76 -4.84
N GLU A 36 5.31 32.55 -5.40
CA GLU A 36 4.12 31.94 -6.01
C GLU A 36 3.04 31.60 -4.98
N GLN A 37 3.42 31.15 -3.79
CA GLN A 37 2.51 30.89 -2.67
C GLN A 37 1.87 32.18 -2.15
N GLU A 38 2.62 33.27 -2.04
CA GLU A 38 2.10 34.61 -1.70
C GLU A 38 1.11 35.12 -2.74
N LYS A 39 1.34 34.82 -4.03
CA LYS A 39 0.40 35.08 -5.13
C LYS A 39 -0.85 34.19 -5.09
N GLY A 40 -0.92 33.22 -4.19
CA GLY A 40 -2.03 32.26 -4.07
C GLY A 40 -1.92 31.04 -4.98
N ASN A 41 -0.80 30.86 -5.70
CA ASN A 41 -0.55 29.67 -6.52
C ASN A 41 0.10 28.57 -5.69
N LYS A 42 -0.29 27.31 -5.93
CA LYS A 42 0.34 26.16 -5.29
C LYS A 42 1.56 25.70 -6.09
N ALA A 43 2.75 25.88 -5.54
CA ALA A 43 4.01 25.52 -6.20
C ALA A 43 4.84 24.52 -5.38
N ILE A 44 5.50 23.59 -6.06
CA ILE A 44 6.38 22.57 -5.47
C ILE A 44 7.70 22.45 -6.25
N ILE A 45 8.76 21.98 -5.58
CA ILE A 45 10.05 21.71 -6.22
C ILE A 45 10.24 20.20 -6.37
N LYS A 46 10.39 19.74 -7.61
CA LYS A 46 10.77 18.36 -7.93
C LYS A 46 12.16 18.36 -8.55
N TYR A 47 13.12 17.73 -7.88
CA TYR A 47 14.53 17.77 -8.25
C TYR A 47 15.04 19.20 -8.44
N ASP A 48 15.36 19.62 -9.67
CA ASP A 48 15.83 20.96 -10.05
C ASP A 48 14.78 21.81 -10.77
N LYS A 49 13.49 21.48 -10.63
CA LYS A 49 12.39 22.13 -11.35
C LYS A 49 11.32 22.68 -10.41
N LEU A 50 10.82 23.87 -10.72
CA LEU A 50 9.63 24.47 -10.13
C LEU A 50 8.38 23.97 -10.89
N VAL A 51 7.42 23.44 -10.15
CA VAL A 51 6.16 22.93 -10.69
C VAL A 51 5.02 23.72 -10.05
N VAL A 52 4.37 24.56 -10.85
CA VAL A 52 3.16 25.28 -10.46
C VAL A 52 1.97 24.36 -10.72
N LEU A 53 1.31 23.93 -9.65
CA LEU A 53 0.06 23.20 -9.73
C LEU A 53 -1.03 24.21 -10.10
N LYS A 54 -1.36 24.25 -11.39
CA LYS A 54 -2.59 24.90 -11.82
C LYS A 54 -3.75 24.12 -11.22
N HIS A 55 -4.55 24.78 -10.41
CA HIS A 55 -5.95 24.44 -10.18
C HIS A 55 -6.68 24.57 -11.53
N ASN A 56 -6.46 23.62 -12.43
CA ASN A 56 -7.43 23.34 -13.46
C ASN A 56 -8.67 22.90 -12.68
N LYS A 57 -9.67 23.78 -12.66
CA LYS A 57 -11.03 23.41 -12.28
C LYS A 57 -11.32 22.06 -12.93
N THR A 58 -11.77 21.12 -12.09
CA THR A 58 -11.99 19.68 -12.32
C THR A 58 -10.83 18.76 -11.91
N ASP A 59 -10.66 18.59 -10.59
CA ASP A 59 -10.17 17.35 -9.97
C ASP A 59 -11.17 16.17 -10.15
N ALA A 60 -11.83 16.11 -11.31
CA ALA A 60 -12.63 14.96 -11.74
C ALA A 60 -11.79 13.93 -12.51
N ASP A 61 -10.52 14.22 -12.86
CA ASP A 61 -9.82 13.44 -13.90
C ASP A 61 -8.69 12.51 -13.40
N HIS A 62 -8.20 12.66 -12.16
CA HIS A 62 -7.15 11.74 -11.62
C HIS A 62 -7.47 11.07 -10.28
N THR A 63 -8.70 11.23 -9.83
CA THR A 63 -9.31 10.23 -8.97
C THR A 63 -10.68 9.98 -9.53
N ASP A 64 -10.91 8.77 -10.05
CA ASP A 64 -12.24 8.18 -10.19
C ASP A 64 -12.82 7.98 -8.77
N ASN A 65 -13.05 9.10 -8.08
CA ASN A 65 -13.90 9.22 -6.92
C ASN A 65 -15.32 9.51 -7.43
N ARG A 66 -15.75 8.87 -8.53
CA ARG A 66 -17.17 8.76 -8.84
C ARG A 66 -17.77 7.96 -7.68
N LYS A 67 -18.17 8.68 -6.63
CA LYS A 67 -18.95 8.13 -5.53
C LYS A 67 -20.16 7.48 -6.17
N ARG A 68 -20.15 6.15 -6.24
CA ARG A 68 -21.27 5.39 -6.77
C ARG A 68 -22.48 5.76 -5.92
N TYR A 69 -23.58 6.15 -6.56
CA TYR A 69 -24.86 6.22 -5.87
C TYR A 69 -25.12 4.83 -5.28
N LEU A 70 -25.40 4.77 -3.98
CA LEU A 70 -25.77 3.51 -3.33
C LEU A 70 -27.06 3.01 -3.99
N SER A 71 -27.04 1.79 -4.53
CA SER A 71 -28.23 1.17 -5.10
C SER A 71 -29.28 1.02 -4.01
N ILE A 72 -30.48 1.55 -4.24
CA ILE A 72 -31.63 1.39 -3.35
C ILE A 72 -32.18 -0.03 -3.55
N SER A 73 -31.54 -1.03 -2.93
CA SER A 73 -32.13 -2.36 -2.84
C SER A 73 -33.27 -2.30 -1.83
N PRO A 74 -34.45 -2.89 -2.12
CA PRO A 74 -35.53 -2.98 -1.14
C PRO A 74 -35.02 -3.61 0.17
N GLN A 75 -35.28 -2.95 1.30
CA GLN A 75 -35.00 -3.51 2.62
C GLN A 75 -35.98 -4.65 2.87
N HIS A 76 -35.48 -5.88 2.92
CA HIS A 76 -36.26 -6.97 3.49
C HIS A 76 -36.15 -6.87 5.01
N GLU A 77 -37.27 -6.58 5.68
CA GLU A 77 -37.35 -6.53 7.14
C GLU A 77 -36.92 -7.88 7.72
N LYS A 78 -35.70 -7.91 8.29
CA LYS A 78 -35.22 -9.09 9.00
C LYS A 78 -35.82 -9.08 10.38
N ILE A 79 -36.85 -9.89 10.57
CA ILE A 79 -37.36 -10.29 11.89
C ILE A 79 -36.16 -10.76 12.73
N ALA A 80 -35.97 -10.09 13.86
CA ALA A 80 -34.84 -10.28 14.75
C ALA A 80 -34.69 -11.74 15.20
N LYS A 81 -33.51 -12.33 14.96
CA LYS A 81 -32.99 -13.42 15.79
C LYS A 81 -31.53 -13.13 16.14
N LYS A 82 -31.35 -12.92 17.44
CA LYS A 82 -30.11 -12.74 18.19
C LYS A 82 -29.17 -13.93 17.97
N ASN A 83 -27.89 -13.66 17.71
CA ASN A 83 -26.69 -14.23 18.37
C ASN A 83 -25.50 -14.50 17.42
N THR A 84 -24.31 -14.17 17.96
CA THR A 84 -22.94 -14.63 17.65
C THR A 84 -22.26 -14.22 16.33
N SER A 85 -21.27 -13.32 16.49
CA SER A 85 -19.92 -13.29 15.91
C SER A 85 -19.64 -13.87 14.51
N SER A 86 -19.02 -13.01 13.69
CA SER A 86 -18.18 -13.27 12.51
C SER A 86 -18.82 -14.02 11.34
N THR A 87 -19.03 -13.33 10.22
CA THR A 87 -19.18 -14.03 8.93
C THR A 87 -18.62 -13.21 7.78
N SER A 88 -17.47 -13.69 7.29
CA SER A 88 -16.91 -13.52 5.95
C SER A 88 -18.00 -13.40 4.88
N THR A 89 -17.91 -12.41 3.99
CA THR A 89 -18.79 -12.22 2.83
C THR A 89 -18.44 -13.13 1.66
N GLN A 90 -18.11 -14.40 1.91
CA GLN A 90 -17.91 -15.40 0.86
C GLN A 90 -19.01 -16.45 0.91
N ALA A 91 -19.60 -16.72 -0.25
CA ALA A 91 -20.55 -17.81 -0.41
C ALA A 91 -19.83 -19.16 -0.17
N ASP A 92 -20.49 -20.04 0.57
CA ASP A 92 -20.00 -21.40 0.79
C ASP A 92 -19.91 -22.16 -0.53
N LYS A 93 -18.69 -22.47 -0.95
CA LYS A 93 -18.45 -23.35 -2.10
C LYS A 93 -18.88 -24.76 -1.72
N LYS A 94 -19.86 -25.31 -2.43
CA LYS A 94 -20.45 -26.65 -2.20
C LYS A 94 -19.47 -27.83 -2.31
N ASN A 95 -18.21 -27.60 -2.64
CA ASN A 95 -17.19 -28.64 -2.86
C ASN A 95 -16.08 -28.64 -1.79
N LYS A 96 -16.25 -27.98 -0.65
CA LYS A 96 -15.24 -28.01 0.42
C LYS A 96 -15.46 -29.22 1.33
N THR A 97 -14.76 -30.32 1.04
CA THR A 97 -14.67 -31.46 1.97
C THR A 97 -13.90 -31.00 3.22
N VAL A 98 -14.60 -31.00 4.36
CA VAL A 98 -13.99 -30.86 5.68
C VAL A 98 -13.27 -32.17 5.97
N GLN A 99 -11.94 -32.17 5.94
CA GLN A 99 -11.17 -33.34 6.41
C GLN A 99 -11.32 -33.43 7.93
N SER A 100 -12.30 -34.21 8.36
CA SER A 100 -12.55 -34.52 9.75
C SER A 100 -11.87 -35.82 10.14
N HIS A 101 -10.54 -35.86 10.23
CA HIS A 101 -9.86 -36.93 10.95
C HIS A 101 -8.63 -36.38 11.68
N THR A 102 -8.75 -36.21 12.98
CA THR A 102 -7.62 -36.38 13.88
C THR A 102 -7.11 -37.81 13.72
N THR A 103 -5.81 -38.00 13.46
CA THR A 103 -5.00 -39.09 14.05
C THR A 103 -3.52 -39.00 13.65
N LEU A 104 -2.69 -38.86 14.69
CA LEU A 104 -1.37 -39.45 14.93
C LEU A 104 -0.13 -38.82 14.27
N GLN A 105 0.74 -38.34 15.15
CA GLN A 105 2.16 -38.12 14.93
C GLN A 105 2.84 -39.36 14.34
N ARG A 106 3.75 -39.15 13.38
CA ARG A 106 4.86 -40.07 13.14
C ARG A 106 6.16 -39.27 13.13
N SER A 107 6.98 -39.50 14.15
CA SER A 107 8.38 -39.14 14.17
C SER A 107 9.12 -40.00 13.15
N SER A 108 9.77 -39.37 12.18
CA SER A 108 10.90 -39.99 11.49
C SER A 108 11.94 -38.94 11.22
N SER A 109 12.83 -38.77 12.21
CA SER A 109 14.17 -38.26 12.00
C SER A 109 14.87 -39.16 10.97
N ILE A 110 15.19 -38.61 9.80
CA ILE A 110 16.24 -39.19 8.96
C ILE A 110 17.52 -38.44 9.28
N SER A 111 18.36 -39.14 10.02
CA SER A 111 19.74 -38.83 10.36
C SER A 111 20.62 -38.73 9.11
N GLU A 112 21.75 -38.03 9.27
CA GLU A 112 22.84 -37.87 8.31
C GLU A 112 23.21 -39.12 7.51
N GLY A 113 23.55 -38.88 6.23
CA GLY A 113 24.64 -39.57 5.58
C GLY A 113 24.27 -40.58 4.49
N VAL A 114 24.05 -40.11 3.25
CA VAL A 114 24.59 -40.75 2.02
C VAL A 114 24.71 -39.68 0.93
N ILE A 115 25.91 -39.15 0.72
CA ILE A 115 26.28 -38.43 -0.51
C ILE A 115 26.43 -39.52 -1.59
N LYS A 116 25.63 -39.47 -2.66
CA LYS A 116 25.84 -40.31 -3.84
C LYS A 116 26.92 -39.66 -4.72
N PRO A 117 28.10 -40.27 -4.93
CA PRO A 117 29.02 -39.83 -5.96
C PRO A 117 28.56 -40.37 -7.32
N GLY A 118 28.62 -39.55 -8.38
CA GLY A 118 28.58 -40.08 -9.74
C GLY A 118 27.55 -39.48 -10.70
N MET A 119 27.33 -38.17 -10.68
CA MET A 119 26.75 -37.46 -11.84
C MET A 119 27.61 -36.25 -12.22
N LEU A 120 28.85 -36.51 -12.65
CA LEU A 120 29.55 -35.64 -13.59
C LEU A 120 30.63 -36.46 -14.30
N ASN A 121 30.44 -36.70 -15.59
CA ASN A 121 31.47 -37.17 -16.52
C ASN A 121 32.03 -35.94 -17.22
N PHE A 122 33.30 -35.59 -16.94
CA PHE A 122 34.23 -34.91 -17.84
C PHE A 122 35.66 -35.22 -17.38
#